data_AF-A0A6G8C8B0-F1
#
_entry.id   AF-A0A6G8C8B0-F1
#
_cell.length_a   1.000
_cell.length_b   1.000
_cell.length_c   1.000
_cell.angle_alpha   90.00
_cell.angle_beta   90.00
_cell.angle_gamma   90.00
#
_symmetry.space_group_name_H-M   'P 1'
#
loop_
_entity.id
_entity.type
_entity.pdbx_description
1 polymer ?
#
loop_
_entity_poly.entity_id
_entity_poly.type
_entity_poly.pdbx_seq_one_letter_code
_entity_poly.pdbx_strand_id
1 'polypeptide(L)'
;MQKLWLLMLLTAVTHAAHCQTTPAPLPDSVKTFLDKSLTLLETHSLERGTVDWPQLRQTVYQKAQGAQSVRELLPIYPYVFEQLKDDHGWLTYKGKTYKWRNTARPAYTNAAVKEALAKKPHILVKMLPNNVGYIQLPGINAGGSLQAMRDAAKVVQDSLCRINSNKVKAWIIDLRLNDGGAMAPMLAGIAPLIGDGHLGALWIRTASPTSSGTSSKATSTWIRCR
;
A
#
# COMPACT_ATOMS: atom_id res chain seq x y z
N MET A 1 12.80 -75.10 -60.20
CA MET A 1 12.95 -73.63 -60.08
C MET A 1 11.61 -73.06 -59.60
N GLN A 2 11.45 -72.83 -58.30
CA GLN A 2 10.27 -72.18 -57.72
C GLN A 2 10.66 -70.76 -57.29
N LYS A 3 10.00 -69.74 -57.85
CA LYS A 3 10.19 -68.33 -57.45
C LYS A 3 9.08 -67.94 -56.49
N LEU A 4 9.43 -67.76 -55.21
CA LEU A 4 8.62 -67.11 -54.20
C LEU A 4 8.47 -65.62 -54.56
N TRP A 5 7.24 -65.10 -54.57
CA TRP A 5 6.96 -63.66 -54.57
C TRP A 5 6.54 -63.25 -53.16
N LEU A 6 7.37 -62.47 -52.47
CA LEU A 6 7.02 -61.79 -51.24
C LEU A 6 6.70 -60.32 -51.58
N LEU A 7 5.43 -59.94 -51.49
CA LEU A 7 5.03 -58.53 -51.50
C LEU A 7 5.11 -57.99 -50.06
N MET A 8 6.05 -57.08 -49.80
CA MET A 8 6.09 -56.29 -48.57
C MET A 8 5.22 -55.03 -48.77
N LEU A 9 4.11 -54.94 -48.05
CA LEU A 9 3.33 -53.70 -47.92
C LEU A 9 3.94 -52.84 -46.81
N LEU A 10 4.56 -51.70 -47.16
CA LEU A 10 4.93 -50.65 -46.22
C LEU A 10 3.72 -49.73 -45.99
N THR A 11 3.13 -49.79 -44.80
CA THR A 11 2.16 -48.79 -44.33
C THR A 11 2.90 -47.60 -43.72
N ALA A 12 2.83 -46.43 -44.36
CA ALA A 12 3.39 -45.19 -43.83
C ALA A 12 2.48 -44.62 -42.73
N VAL A 13 2.92 -44.67 -41.48
CA VAL A 13 2.25 -44.00 -40.35
C VAL A 13 2.74 -42.56 -40.28
N THR A 14 1.95 -41.62 -40.79
CA THR A 14 2.20 -40.18 -40.66
C THR A 14 1.91 -39.74 -39.22
N HIS A 15 2.96 -39.53 -38.42
CA HIS A 15 2.84 -38.93 -37.09
C HIS A 15 2.61 -37.43 -37.25
N ALA A 16 1.44 -36.94 -36.86
CA ALA A 16 1.19 -35.51 -36.74
C ALA A 16 2.01 -34.97 -35.55
N ALA A 17 3.13 -34.31 -35.85
CA ALA A 17 3.94 -33.60 -34.86
C ALA A 17 3.10 -32.45 -34.28
N HIS A 18 2.56 -32.66 -33.08
CA HIS A 18 1.96 -31.58 -32.30
C HIS A 18 3.12 -30.78 -31.69
N CYS A 19 3.42 -29.62 -32.25
CA CYS A 19 4.33 -28.66 -31.61
C CYS A 19 3.79 -28.33 -30.21
N GLN A 20 4.46 -28.83 -29.18
CA GLN A 20 4.26 -28.32 -27.83
C GLN A 20 4.85 -26.90 -27.80
N THR A 21 3.99 -25.89 -27.86
CA THR A 21 4.39 -24.51 -27.61
C THR A 21 4.69 -24.37 -26.12
N THR A 22 5.91 -24.74 -25.73
CA THR A 22 6.42 -24.39 -24.40
C THR A 22 6.34 -22.88 -24.27
N PRO A 23 5.63 -22.33 -23.27
CA PRO A 23 5.55 -20.89 -23.08
C PRO A 23 6.96 -20.32 -23.00
N ALA A 24 7.24 -19.30 -23.81
CA ALA A 24 8.52 -18.63 -23.78
C ALA A 24 8.80 -18.12 -22.36
N PRO A 25 10.04 -18.24 -21.87
CA PRO A 25 10.41 -17.72 -20.56
C PRO A 25 10.17 -16.20 -20.53
N LEU A 26 9.86 -15.67 -19.34
CA LEU A 26 9.76 -14.23 -19.13
C LEU A 26 11.08 -13.54 -19.48
N PRO A 27 11.04 -12.34 -20.08
CA PRO A 27 12.25 -11.53 -20.22
C PRO A 27 12.92 -11.28 -18.86
N ASP A 28 14.25 -11.25 -18.83
CA ASP A 28 15.02 -11.15 -17.57
C ASP A 28 14.62 -9.95 -16.71
N SER A 29 14.28 -8.82 -17.34
CA SER A 29 13.83 -7.61 -16.64
C SER A 29 12.47 -7.80 -15.93
N VAL A 30 11.55 -8.52 -16.57
CA VAL A 30 10.22 -8.85 -16.02
C VAL A 30 10.37 -9.87 -14.89
N LYS A 31 11.16 -10.91 -15.12
CA LYS A 31 11.47 -11.94 -14.12
C LYS A 31 12.11 -11.32 -12.87
N THR A 32 13.15 -10.50 -13.06
CA THR A 32 13.87 -9.84 -11.96
C THR A 32 12.96 -8.92 -11.16
N PHE A 33 12.07 -8.17 -11.83
CA PHE A 33 11.09 -7.34 -11.16
C PHE A 33 10.15 -8.18 -10.31
N LEU A 34 9.57 -9.24 -10.90
CA LEU A 34 8.64 -10.12 -10.21
C LEU A 34 9.28 -10.79 -8.98
N ASP A 35 10.47 -11.36 -9.14
CA ASP A 35 11.19 -12.03 -8.05
C ASP A 35 11.49 -11.09 -6.90
N LYS A 36 12.02 -9.89 -7.20
CA LYS A 36 12.32 -8.90 -6.16
C LYS A 36 11.05 -8.46 -5.43
N SER A 37 9.96 -8.25 -6.14
CA SER A 37 8.70 -7.86 -5.53
C SER A 37 8.12 -8.97 -4.64
N LEU A 38 8.12 -10.22 -5.09
CA LEU A 38 7.66 -11.35 -4.26
C LEU A 38 8.55 -11.54 -3.04
N THR A 39 9.86 -11.38 -3.16
CA THR A 39 10.79 -11.43 -2.01
C THR A 39 10.55 -10.30 -1.01
N LEU A 40 10.27 -9.08 -1.47
CA LEU A 40 9.91 -7.96 -0.58
C LEU A 40 8.63 -8.25 0.21
N LEU A 41 7.61 -8.78 -0.47
CA LEU A 41 6.33 -9.14 0.16
C LEU A 41 6.53 -10.31 1.14
N GLU A 42 7.29 -11.32 0.75
CA GLU A 42 7.65 -12.46 1.61
C GLU A 42 8.42 -12.03 2.86
N THR A 43 9.28 -11.03 2.75
CA THR A 43 10.07 -10.56 3.88
C THR A 43 9.26 -9.67 4.83
N HIS A 44 8.40 -8.80 4.29
CA HIS A 44 7.88 -7.66 5.04
C HIS A 44 6.37 -7.65 5.25
N SER A 45 5.58 -8.41 4.49
CA SER A 45 4.13 -8.42 4.67
C SER A 45 3.76 -8.85 6.09
N LEU A 46 2.76 -8.17 6.66
CA LEU A 46 2.26 -8.51 7.99
C LEU A 46 1.79 -9.96 7.99
N GLU A 47 1.01 -10.39 7.00
CA GLU A 47 0.45 -11.74 6.93
C GLU A 47 1.34 -12.79 6.26
N ARG A 48 2.63 -12.52 6.06
CA ARG A 48 3.55 -13.42 5.34
C ARG A 48 3.60 -14.86 5.85
N GLY A 49 3.33 -15.08 7.14
CA GLY A 49 3.32 -16.42 7.75
C GLY A 49 2.08 -17.27 7.43
N THR A 50 1.06 -16.67 6.81
CA THR A 50 -0.18 -17.35 6.42
C THR A 50 -0.23 -17.72 4.94
N VAL A 51 0.81 -17.33 4.19
CA VAL A 51 0.89 -17.47 2.74
C VAL A 51 1.72 -18.70 2.40
N ASP A 52 1.19 -19.56 1.53
CA ASP A 52 1.97 -20.59 0.86
C ASP A 52 2.81 -19.94 -0.26
N TRP A 53 4.03 -19.55 0.08
CA TRP A 53 4.94 -18.86 -0.85
C TRP A 53 5.33 -19.68 -2.07
N PRO A 54 5.68 -20.99 -1.94
CA PRO A 54 5.90 -21.84 -3.11
C PRO A 54 4.71 -21.84 -4.07
N GLN A 55 3.49 -22.06 -3.56
CA GLN A 55 2.28 -22.10 -4.39
C GLN A 55 1.96 -20.73 -5.00
N LEU A 56 2.11 -19.66 -4.23
CA LEU A 56 1.91 -18.29 -4.71
C LEU A 56 2.88 -17.96 -5.84
N ARG A 57 4.18 -18.25 -5.66
CA ARG A 57 5.22 -18.03 -6.68
C ARG A 57 4.87 -18.78 -7.96
N GLN A 58 4.55 -20.07 -7.88
CA GLN A 58 4.15 -20.86 -9.05
C GLN A 58 2.95 -20.24 -9.78
N THR A 59 1.89 -19.91 -9.04
CA THR A 59 0.65 -19.36 -9.61
C THR A 59 0.88 -18.00 -10.27
N VAL A 60 1.69 -17.14 -9.64
CA VAL A 60 1.98 -15.80 -10.17
C VAL A 60 2.84 -15.88 -11.42
N TYR A 61 3.81 -16.79 -11.47
CA TYR A 61 4.61 -17.04 -12.68
C TYR A 61 3.76 -17.57 -13.84
N GLN A 62 2.80 -18.45 -13.57
CA GLN A 62 1.83 -18.91 -14.57
C GLN A 62 0.99 -17.75 -15.10
N LYS A 63 0.45 -16.90 -14.21
CA LYS A 63 -0.32 -15.70 -14.59
C LYS A 63 0.50 -14.64 -15.34
N ALA A 64 1.82 -14.63 -15.15
CA ALA A 64 2.71 -13.70 -15.81
C ALA A 64 3.14 -14.16 -17.23
N GLN A 65 2.87 -15.41 -17.62
CA GLN A 65 3.29 -15.93 -18.92
C GLN A 65 2.85 -15.02 -20.07
N GLY A 66 3.77 -14.81 -21.02
CA GLY A 66 3.54 -13.94 -22.16
C GLY A 66 3.82 -12.45 -21.90
N ALA A 67 3.99 -12.00 -20.65
CA ALA A 67 4.33 -10.60 -20.35
C ALA A 67 5.73 -10.25 -20.91
N GLN A 68 5.78 -9.29 -21.84
CA GLN A 68 7.01 -8.83 -22.47
C GLN A 68 7.62 -7.60 -21.78
N SER A 69 6.89 -6.99 -20.84
CA SER A 69 7.33 -5.81 -20.12
C SER A 69 6.83 -5.78 -18.67
N VAL A 70 7.51 -5.02 -17.81
CA VAL A 70 7.06 -4.78 -16.43
C VAL A 70 5.64 -4.23 -16.42
N ARG A 71 5.27 -3.38 -17.38
CA ARG A 71 3.93 -2.81 -17.47
C ARG A 71 2.86 -3.90 -17.68
N GLU A 72 3.12 -4.86 -18.55
CA GLU A 72 2.22 -5.99 -18.81
C GLU A 72 2.11 -6.95 -17.63
N LEU A 73 3.15 -7.00 -16.79
CA LEU A 73 3.13 -7.78 -15.54
C LEU A 73 2.22 -7.17 -14.47
N LEU A 74 2.16 -5.84 -14.34
CA LEU A 74 1.51 -5.15 -13.20
C LEU A 74 0.05 -5.56 -12.88
N PRO A 75 -0.81 -5.91 -13.85
CA PRO A 75 -2.16 -6.39 -13.56
C PRO A 75 -2.27 -7.62 -12.66
N ILE A 76 -1.18 -8.36 -12.41
CA ILE A 76 -1.17 -9.49 -11.44
C ILE A 76 -1.23 -9.02 -9.98
N TYR A 77 -0.82 -7.79 -9.67
CA TYR A 77 -0.62 -7.37 -8.27
C TYR A 77 -1.88 -7.32 -7.41
N PRO A 78 -3.08 -6.95 -7.92
CA PRO A 78 -4.31 -7.10 -7.15
C PRO A 78 -4.53 -8.52 -6.64
N TYR A 79 -4.20 -9.54 -7.43
CA TYR A 79 -4.26 -10.94 -6.99
C TYR A 79 -3.19 -11.23 -5.93
N VAL A 80 -1.95 -10.74 -6.10
CA VAL A 80 -0.90 -10.92 -5.08
C VAL A 80 -1.32 -10.32 -3.73
N PHE A 81 -1.86 -9.11 -3.72
CA PHE A 81 -2.36 -8.45 -2.49
C PHE A 81 -3.57 -9.18 -1.88
N GLU A 82 -4.43 -9.78 -2.70
CA GLU A 82 -5.51 -10.65 -2.24
C GLU A 82 -4.98 -11.89 -1.50
N GLN A 83 -3.96 -12.56 -2.06
CA GLN A 83 -3.36 -13.74 -1.41
C GLN A 83 -2.66 -13.37 -0.10
N LEU A 84 -2.16 -12.14 0.01
CA LEU A 84 -1.62 -11.58 1.25
C LEU A 84 -2.70 -11.14 2.25
N LYS A 85 -3.98 -11.16 1.86
CA LYS A 85 -5.10 -10.57 2.61
C LYS A 85 -4.84 -9.10 2.99
N ASP A 86 -4.17 -8.37 2.10
CA ASP A 86 -3.75 -6.99 2.32
C ASP A 86 -4.53 -6.03 1.40
N ASP A 87 -5.65 -5.50 1.87
CA ASP A 87 -6.45 -4.49 1.16
C ASP A 87 -5.93 -3.05 1.35
N HIS A 88 -4.90 -2.89 2.19
CA HIS A 88 -4.17 -1.67 2.45
C HIS A 88 -2.92 -1.53 1.57
N GLY A 89 -2.33 -2.62 1.08
CA GLY A 89 -1.21 -2.65 0.16
C GLY A 89 -1.58 -2.20 -1.26
N TRP A 90 -0.64 -1.54 -1.93
CA TRP A 90 -0.76 -1.22 -3.35
C TRP A 90 0.61 -1.08 -4.02
N LEU A 91 0.61 -1.19 -5.34
CA LEU A 91 1.74 -0.84 -6.20
C LEU A 91 1.34 0.34 -7.08
N THR A 92 2.12 1.41 -7.09
CA THR A 92 1.92 2.54 -8.01
C THR A 92 3.03 2.57 -9.06
N TYR A 93 2.66 2.62 -10.34
CA TYR A 93 3.59 2.75 -11.46
C TYR A 93 3.09 3.81 -12.43
N LYS A 94 3.91 4.84 -12.67
CA LYS A 94 3.59 5.97 -13.56
C LYS A 94 2.17 6.53 -13.33
N GLY A 95 1.81 6.75 -12.06
CA GLY A 95 0.51 7.29 -11.65
C GLY A 95 -0.65 6.30 -11.63
N LYS A 96 -0.47 5.05 -12.08
CA LYS A 96 -1.50 4.00 -11.98
C LYS A 96 -1.27 3.13 -10.75
N THR A 97 -2.32 2.98 -9.95
CA THR A 97 -2.32 2.14 -8.74
C THR A 97 -2.95 0.77 -9.01
N TYR A 98 -2.28 -0.28 -8.56
CA TYR A 98 -2.70 -1.67 -8.59
C TYR A 98 -2.87 -2.13 -7.15
N LYS A 99 -4.10 -2.42 -6.74
CA LYS A 99 -4.44 -2.85 -5.38
C LYS A 99 -5.57 -3.86 -5.39
N TRP A 100 -5.60 -4.72 -4.39
CA TRP A 100 -6.78 -5.53 -4.11
C TRP A 100 -7.88 -4.65 -3.53
N ARG A 101 -9.12 -4.90 -3.94
CA ARG A 101 -10.32 -4.29 -3.35
C ARG A 101 -11.09 -5.40 -2.67
N ASN A 102 -10.90 -5.54 -1.36
CA ASN A 102 -11.63 -6.51 -0.56
C ASN A 102 -13.12 -6.15 -0.52
N THR A 103 -13.95 -6.92 -1.23
CA THR A 103 -15.41 -6.72 -1.29
C THR A 103 -16.13 -7.15 -0.01
N ALA A 104 -15.48 -7.97 0.83
CA ALA A 104 -16.03 -8.37 2.13
C ALA A 104 -15.92 -7.25 3.18
N ARG A 105 -15.07 -6.24 2.94
CA ARG A 105 -14.96 -5.09 3.84
C ARG A 105 -16.23 -4.24 3.77
N PRO A 106 -16.92 -4.00 4.90
CA PRO A 106 -18.08 -3.12 4.92
C PRO A 106 -17.71 -1.74 4.36
N ALA A 107 -18.47 -1.28 3.38
CA ALA A 107 -18.31 0.07 2.88
C ALA A 107 -18.63 1.06 4.01
N TYR A 108 -17.87 2.15 4.11
CA TYR A 108 -18.26 3.28 4.95
C TYR A 108 -19.58 3.85 4.41
N THR A 109 -20.61 4.03 5.24
CA THR A 109 -21.98 4.35 4.78
C THR A 109 -22.47 5.75 5.16
N ASN A 110 -21.75 6.50 6.01
CA ASN A 110 -22.21 7.82 6.44
C ASN A 110 -22.21 8.81 5.26
N ALA A 111 -23.41 9.15 4.76
CA ALA A 111 -23.59 10.02 3.61
C ALA A 111 -23.10 11.45 3.87
N ALA A 112 -23.35 11.99 5.07
CA ALA A 112 -22.94 13.35 5.42
C ALA A 112 -21.40 13.51 5.42
N VAL A 113 -20.68 12.53 5.95
CA VAL A 113 -19.21 12.52 5.92
C VAL A 113 -18.69 12.35 4.49
N LYS A 114 -19.30 11.47 3.68
CA LYS A 114 -18.93 11.33 2.26
C LYS A 114 -19.10 12.62 1.48
N GLU A 115 -20.23 13.30 1.66
CA GLU A 115 -20.51 14.57 1.00
C GLU A 115 -19.52 15.65 1.46
N ALA A 116 -19.21 15.71 2.76
CA ALA A 116 -18.23 16.63 3.30
C ALA A 116 -16.81 16.36 2.78
N LEU A 117 -16.39 15.10 2.68
CA LEU A 117 -15.10 14.71 2.10
C LEU A 117 -15.02 15.06 0.60
N ALA A 118 -16.10 14.89 -0.16
CA ALA A 118 -16.16 15.24 -1.57
C ALA A 118 -15.92 16.74 -1.84
N LYS A 119 -16.22 17.60 -0.84
CA LYS A 119 -15.94 19.04 -0.87
C LYS A 119 -14.47 19.39 -0.60
N LYS A 120 -13.58 18.40 -0.38
CA LYS A 120 -12.14 18.58 -0.11
C LYS A 120 -11.91 19.52 1.08
N PRO A 121 -12.24 19.09 2.30
CA PRO A 121 -12.16 19.93 3.48
C PRO A 121 -10.71 20.39 3.72
N HIS A 122 -10.57 21.60 4.25
CA HIS A 122 -9.30 22.21 4.59
C HIS A 122 -9.13 22.32 6.11
N ILE A 123 -7.90 22.64 6.53
CA ILE A 123 -7.58 22.91 7.92
C ILE A 123 -8.38 24.14 8.37
N LEU A 124 -9.20 23.96 9.42
CA LEU A 124 -9.98 25.04 10.02
C LEU A 124 -9.59 25.17 11.48
N VAL A 125 -9.15 26.36 11.88
CA VAL A 125 -8.85 26.68 13.28
C VAL A 125 -9.73 27.84 13.74
N LYS A 126 -10.37 27.69 14.90
CA LYS A 126 -11.19 28.75 15.50
C LYS A 126 -11.25 28.64 17.02
N MET A 127 -11.62 29.76 17.66
CA MET A 127 -12.02 29.80 19.06
C MET A 127 -13.53 29.56 19.16
N LEU A 128 -13.93 28.56 19.93
CA LEU A 128 -15.33 28.29 20.30
C LEU A 128 -15.68 29.02 21.61
N PRO A 129 -16.98 29.10 21.98
CA PRO A 129 -17.40 29.60 23.28
C PRO A 129 -16.64 28.93 24.45
N ASN A 130 -16.52 29.65 25.57
CA ASN A 130 -15.76 29.22 26.75
C ASN A 130 -14.26 29.03 26.51
N ASN A 131 -13.73 29.69 25.49
CA ASN A 131 -12.32 29.64 25.09
C ASN A 131 -11.82 28.23 24.77
N VAL A 132 -12.64 27.45 24.07
CA VAL A 132 -12.23 26.13 23.58
C VAL A 132 -11.62 26.31 22.18
N GLY A 133 -10.35 25.97 22.02
CA GLY A 133 -9.69 25.91 20.73
C GLY A 133 -10.25 24.74 19.92
N TYR A 134 -10.47 24.94 18.63
CA TYR A 134 -10.94 23.91 17.72
C TYR A 134 -10.02 23.85 16.50
N ILE A 135 -9.60 22.64 16.14
CA ILE A 135 -8.96 22.36 14.86
C ILE A 135 -9.70 21.22 14.16
N GLN A 136 -10.15 21.47 12.94
CA GLN A 136 -10.47 20.41 11.98
C GLN A 136 -9.21 20.08 11.19
N LEU A 137 -8.75 18.84 11.29
CA LEU A 137 -7.55 18.37 10.60
C LEU A 137 -7.94 17.32 9.55
N PRO A 138 -8.14 17.72 8.28
CA PRO A 138 -8.42 16.78 7.21
C PRO A 138 -7.18 15.93 6.86
N GLY A 139 -7.38 14.92 5.99
CA GLY A 139 -6.28 14.12 5.47
C GLY A 139 -5.24 14.97 4.73
N ILE A 140 -3.96 14.62 4.88
CA ILE A 140 -2.83 15.33 4.26
C ILE A 140 -2.07 14.37 3.37
N ASN A 141 -2.03 14.65 2.07
CA ASN A 141 -1.19 13.94 1.11
C ASN A 141 0.06 14.78 0.82
N ALA A 142 1.12 14.59 1.59
CA ALA A 142 2.36 15.39 1.50
C ALA A 142 3.43 14.77 0.57
N GLY A 143 3.03 13.95 -0.41
CA GLY A 143 3.97 13.23 -1.27
C GLY A 143 4.92 12.33 -0.48
N GLY A 144 6.09 12.04 -1.07
CA GLY A 144 7.12 11.19 -0.45
C GLY A 144 8.40 11.92 -0.03
N SER A 145 8.52 13.23 -0.30
CA SER A 145 9.76 13.97 0.03
C SER A 145 9.69 14.58 1.43
N LEU A 146 10.84 14.63 2.10
CA LEU A 146 10.94 15.23 3.43
C LEU A 146 10.54 16.72 3.44
N GLN A 147 10.86 17.44 2.37
CA GLN A 147 10.50 18.86 2.25
C GLN A 147 8.99 19.04 2.18
N ALA A 148 8.29 18.27 1.34
CA ALA A 148 6.84 18.36 1.23
C ALA A 148 6.13 18.01 2.56
N MET A 149 6.68 17.06 3.33
CA MET A 149 6.21 16.77 4.68
C MET A 149 6.43 17.95 5.64
N ARG A 150 7.60 18.61 5.61
CA ARG A 150 7.86 19.79 6.44
C ARG A 150 6.94 20.96 6.10
N ASP A 151 6.74 21.22 4.81
CA ASP A 151 5.87 22.30 4.35
C ASP A 151 4.42 22.06 4.79
N ALA A 152 3.92 20.83 4.65
CA ALA A 152 2.59 20.46 5.12
C ALA A 152 2.44 20.59 6.64
N ALA A 153 3.44 20.18 7.42
CA ALA A 153 3.44 20.36 8.88
C ALA A 153 3.38 21.85 9.26
N LYS A 154 4.16 22.69 8.56
CA LYS A 154 4.18 24.13 8.78
C LYS A 154 2.82 24.77 8.53
N VAL A 155 2.09 24.36 7.49
CA VAL A 155 0.74 24.88 7.20
C VAL A 155 -0.22 24.60 8.37
N VAL A 156 -0.17 23.41 8.95
CA VAL A 156 -1.00 23.04 10.12
C VAL A 156 -0.60 23.87 11.34
N GLN A 157 0.70 23.96 11.63
CA GLN A 157 1.21 24.71 12.78
C GLN A 157 0.90 26.21 12.67
N ASP A 158 1.19 26.83 11.52
CA ASP A 158 0.90 28.24 11.27
C ASP A 158 -0.61 28.52 11.40
N SER A 159 -1.47 27.57 11.00
CA SER A 159 -2.93 27.70 11.18
C SER A 159 -3.35 27.68 12.64
N LEU A 160 -2.72 26.81 13.46
CA LEU A 160 -2.96 26.78 14.91
C LEU A 160 -2.51 28.07 15.59
N CYS A 161 -1.35 28.61 15.21
CA CYS A 161 -0.80 29.81 15.82
C CYS A 161 -1.56 31.11 15.45
N ARG A 162 -2.55 31.06 14.55
CA ARG A 162 -3.41 32.23 14.25
C ARG A 162 -4.37 32.60 15.38
N ILE A 163 -4.69 31.65 16.26
CA ILE A 163 -5.52 31.95 17.43
C ILE A 163 -4.64 32.21 18.64
N ASN A 164 -5.07 33.13 19.50
CA ASN A 164 -4.35 33.44 20.74
C ASN A 164 -4.44 32.25 21.71
N SER A 165 -3.41 31.40 21.68
CA SER A 165 -3.32 30.18 22.49
C SER A 165 -3.35 30.45 23.99
N ASN A 166 -2.90 31.63 24.44
CA ASN A 166 -2.90 32.00 25.86
C ASN A 166 -4.31 32.15 26.44
N LYS A 167 -5.31 32.32 25.57
CA LYS A 167 -6.72 32.37 25.98
C LYS A 167 -7.36 30.99 26.00
N VAL A 168 -6.80 29.98 25.32
CA VAL A 168 -7.41 28.66 25.15
C VAL A 168 -7.36 27.86 26.45
N LYS A 169 -8.50 27.33 26.89
CA LYS A 169 -8.63 26.50 28.10
C LYS A 169 -8.65 24.99 27.80
N ALA A 170 -9.10 24.61 26.62
CA ALA A 170 -9.19 23.22 26.16
C ALA A 170 -9.17 23.18 24.63
N TRP A 171 -8.84 22.01 24.05
CA TRP A 171 -8.79 21.80 22.61
C TRP A 171 -9.74 20.68 22.16
N ILE A 172 -10.39 20.89 21.02
CA ILE A 172 -11.07 19.85 20.25
C ILE A 172 -10.27 19.64 18.96
N ILE A 173 -9.80 18.41 18.77
CA ILE A 173 -9.17 17.96 17.53
C ILE A 173 -10.20 17.13 16.77
N ASP A 174 -10.77 17.72 15.71
CA ASP A 174 -11.78 17.09 14.88
C ASP A 174 -11.13 16.36 13.69
N LEU A 175 -11.20 15.03 13.74
CA LEU A 175 -10.70 14.11 12.71
C LEU A 175 -11.82 13.47 11.89
N ARG A 176 -13.08 13.91 12.03
CA ARG A 176 -14.23 13.29 11.33
C ARG A 176 -14.10 13.33 9.81
N LEU A 177 -13.38 14.32 9.28
CA LEU A 177 -13.10 14.47 7.86
C LEU A 177 -11.63 14.17 7.50
N ASN A 178 -10.96 13.37 8.34
CA ASN A 178 -9.62 12.87 8.08
C ASN A 178 -9.71 11.47 7.48
N ASP A 179 -9.44 11.35 6.18
CA ASP A 179 -9.42 10.09 5.44
C ASP A 179 -8.01 9.46 5.35
N GLY A 180 -7.05 10.00 6.12
CA GLY A 180 -5.68 9.50 6.22
C GLY A 180 -4.68 10.27 5.35
N GLY A 181 -3.65 9.55 4.89
CA GLY A 181 -2.51 10.12 4.18
C GLY A 181 -1.23 10.09 5.01
N ALA A 182 -0.37 11.09 4.83
CA ALA A 182 0.90 11.21 5.51
C ALA A 182 0.70 11.62 6.99
N MET A 183 0.91 10.68 7.90
CA MET A 183 0.75 10.90 9.34
C MET A 183 1.80 11.86 9.92
N ALA A 184 3.06 11.78 9.47
CA ALA A 184 4.16 12.59 9.99
C ALA A 184 3.88 14.11 9.98
N PRO A 185 3.45 14.74 8.86
CA PRO A 185 3.13 16.17 8.85
C PRO A 185 1.92 16.53 9.72
N MET A 186 0.93 15.64 9.84
CA MET A 186 -0.22 15.88 10.71
C MET A 186 0.21 15.98 12.18
N LEU A 187 0.99 15.01 12.66
CA LEU A 187 1.50 14.98 14.03
C LEU A 187 2.45 16.14 14.31
N ALA A 188 3.39 16.41 13.40
CA ALA A 188 4.31 17.53 13.52
C ALA A 188 3.60 18.88 13.51
N GLY A 189 2.51 19.00 12.75
CA GLY A 189 1.70 20.20 12.68
C GLY A 189 0.96 20.53 13.97
N ILE A 190 0.38 19.52 14.64
CA ILE A 190 -0.35 19.69 15.90
C ILE A 190 0.53 19.56 17.14
N ALA A 191 1.84 19.46 16.95
CA ALA A 191 2.85 19.40 17.98
C ALA A 191 2.65 20.36 19.17
N PRO A 192 2.28 21.65 18.98
CA PRO A 192 2.03 22.55 20.10
C PRO A 192 0.91 22.10 21.06
N LEU A 193 0.04 21.18 20.62
CA LEU A 193 -1.07 20.65 21.41
C LEU A 193 -0.71 19.36 22.14
N ILE A 194 0.05 18.47 21.49
CA ILE A 194 0.34 17.12 21.98
C ILE A 194 1.67 17.03 22.74
N GLY A 195 2.52 18.04 22.60
CA GLY A 195 3.80 18.14 23.30
C GLY A 195 4.86 17.16 22.80
N ASP A 196 5.95 17.10 23.56
CA ASP A 196 7.07 16.21 23.31
C ASP A 196 6.80 14.83 23.96
N GLY A 197 7.32 13.77 23.36
CA GLY A 197 7.23 12.42 23.94
C GLY A 197 6.91 11.33 22.93
N HIS A 198 6.43 10.19 23.46
CA HIS A 198 6.06 9.03 22.65
C HIS A 198 4.65 9.19 22.11
N LEU A 199 4.53 9.30 20.78
CA LEU A 199 3.23 9.48 20.11
C LEU A 199 2.57 8.16 19.72
N GLY A 200 3.36 7.09 19.64
CA GLY A 200 2.91 5.76 19.23
C GLY A 200 4.08 4.90 18.74
N ALA A 201 3.76 3.69 18.30
CA ALA A 201 4.71 2.76 17.72
C ALA A 201 4.06 1.96 16.59
N LEU A 202 4.84 1.65 15.54
CA LEU A 202 4.50 0.63 14.57
C LEU A 202 5.15 -0.69 15.00
N TRP A 203 4.35 -1.75 15.06
CA TRP A 203 4.84 -3.08 15.39
C TRP A 203 4.98 -3.92 14.14
N ILE A 204 6.20 -4.43 13.93
CA ILE A 204 6.48 -5.38 12.85
C ILE A 204 6.56 -6.77 13.47
N ARG A 205 5.76 -7.70 12.95
CA ARG A 205 5.88 -9.12 13.30
C ARG A 205 7.25 -9.59 12.87
N THR A 206 8.08 -10.15 13.75
CA THR A 206 9.33 -10.86 13.39
C THR A 206 9.00 -12.31 12.99
N ALA A 207 9.91 -12.98 12.26
CA ALA A 207 9.64 -14.31 11.72
C ALA A 207 9.63 -15.45 12.77
N SER A 208 10.00 -15.17 14.03
CA SER A 208 10.03 -16.18 15.11
C SER A 208 8.83 -16.02 16.05
N PRO A 209 8.17 -17.12 16.45
CA PRO A 209 7.05 -17.10 17.40
C PRO A 209 7.45 -16.69 18.83
N THR A 210 8.75 -16.49 19.10
CA THR A 210 9.31 -16.21 20.43
C THR A 210 10.08 -14.90 20.54
N SER A 211 10.18 -14.07 19.49
CA SER A 211 10.88 -12.78 19.59
C SER A 211 9.91 -11.60 19.60
N SER A 212 10.05 -10.75 20.62
CA SER A 212 9.40 -9.44 20.69
C SER A 212 9.68 -8.66 19.41
N GLY A 213 8.62 -8.23 18.71
CA GLY A 213 8.74 -7.39 17.52
C GLY A 213 9.55 -6.10 17.76
N THR A 214 10.01 -5.50 16.67
CA THR A 214 10.71 -4.22 16.72
C THR A 214 9.69 -3.08 16.68
N SER A 215 9.84 -2.11 17.59
CA SER A 215 9.06 -0.88 17.61
C SER A 215 9.92 0.28 17.12
N SER A 216 9.43 1.03 16.14
CA SER A 216 9.99 2.36 15.84
C SER A 216 9.26 3.39 16.69
N LYS A 217 10.02 4.18 17.45
CA LYS A 217 9.49 5.23 18.32
C LYS A 217 9.47 6.55 17.56
N ALA A 218 8.31 7.20 17.49
CA ALA A 218 8.23 8.59 17.09
C ALA A 218 8.51 9.46 18.34
N THR A 219 9.69 10.10 18.38
CA THR A 219 10.05 11.12 19.38
C THR A 219 10.06 12.49 18.72
N SER A 220 9.85 13.53 19.52
CA SER A 220 9.79 14.88 18.99
C SER A 220 10.18 15.96 19.98
N THR A 221 10.68 17.08 19.45
CA THR A 221 11.01 18.33 20.15
C THR A 221 10.56 19.48 19.27
N TRP A 222 9.63 20.31 19.76
CA TRP A 222 8.89 21.22 18.87
C TRP A 222 9.02 22.71 19.18
N ILE A 223 8.92 23.52 18.13
CA ILE A 223 8.81 24.99 18.21
C ILE A 223 7.39 25.35 18.66
N ARG A 224 7.26 26.10 19.76
CA ARG A 224 5.97 26.60 20.26
C ARG A 224 5.49 27.79 19.41
N CYS A 225 4.16 27.95 19.28
CA CYS A 225 3.58 29.20 18.79
C CYS A 225 4.13 30.35 19.63
N ARG A 226 4.66 31.39 18.97
CA ARG A 226 5.08 32.64 19.64
C ARG A 226 3.87 33.54 19.82
#